data_AF-A0A7W9D3H6-F1
#
_entry.id   AF-A0A7W9D3H6-F1
#
_cell.length_a   1.000
_cell.length_b   1.000
_cell.length_c   1.000
_cell.angle_alpha   90.00
_cell.angle_beta   90.00
_cell.angle_gamma   90.00
#
_symmetry.space_group_name_H-M   'P 1'
#
loop_
_entity.id
_entity.type
_entity.pdbx_description
1 polymer ?
#
loop_
_entity_poly.entity_id
_entity_poly.type
_entity_poly.pdbx_seq_one_letter_code
_entity_poly.pdbx_strand_id
1 'polypeptide(L)'
;MFSARRDYLVGPSRNAMPCLGEIEGRLLVLETIALTALPALYQAHKGDRRRVLARIRRAIKDKCNDAKLSMSDVDAATCYAMELLETAEEQVDLEPQASSKRQEKTPEKCAEVHVQT
;
A
#
# COMPACT_ATOMS: atom_id res chain seq x y z
N MET A 1 -7.26 -30.29 -0.60
CA MET A 1 -7.65 -28.86 -0.49
C MET A 1 -9.00 -28.83 0.20
N PHE A 2 -9.09 -28.35 1.45
CA PHE A 2 -10.35 -28.31 2.19
C PHE A 2 -11.04 -26.98 1.94
N SER A 3 -11.86 -26.89 0.90
CA SER A 3 -12.82 -25.80 0.75
C SER A 3 -14.02 -26.09 1.67
N ALA A 4 -14.26 -25.22 2.64
CA ALA A 4 -15.39 -25.37 3.54
C ALA A 4 -16.66 -24.86 2.85
N ARG A 5 -17.82 -25.42 3.20
CA ARG A 5 -19.14 -25.02 2.65
C ARG A 5 -19.42 -23.50 2.77
N ARG A 6 -18.69 -22.81 3.65
CA ARG A 6 -18.72 -21.34 3.85
C ARG A 6 -18.19 -20.55 2.65
N ASP A 7 -17.28 -21.12 1.87
CA ASP A 7 -16.60 -20.45 0.75
C ASP A 7 -17.49 -20.38 -0.51
N TYR A 8 -18.58 -21.16 -0.52
CA TYR A 8 -19.55 -21.22 -1.62
C TYR A 8 -20.83 -20.41 -1.37
N LEU A 9 -20.97 -19.79 -0.18
CA LEU A 9 -22.12 -18.92 0.11
C LEU A 9 -21.86 -17.51 -0.43
N VAL A 10 -22.00 -17.36 -1.75
CA VAL A 10 -22.09 -16.06 -2.42
C VAL A 10 -23.47 -15.45 -2.13
N GLY A 11 -23.65 -14.97 -0.90
CA GLY A 11 -24.77 -14.11 -0.52
C GLY A 11 -24.38 -12.63 -0.68
N PRO A 12 -25.34 -11.72 -0.90
CA PRO A 12 -25.10 -10.28 -1.13
C PRO A 12 -24.58 -9.52 0.10
N SER A 13 -24.11 -10.21 1.13
CA SER A 13 -23.82 -9.65 2.44
C SER A 13 -22.54 -10.27 3.00
N ARG A 14 -21.43 -9.54 2.83
CA ARG A 14 -20.24 -9.32 3.72
C ARG A 14 -19.69 -10.46 4.62
N ASN A 15 -20.18 -11.69 4.50
CA ASN A 15 -20.00 -12.76 5.48
C ASN A 15 -19.23 -13.98 4.92
N ALA A 16 -18.95 -14.02 3.61
CA ALA A 16 -18.04 -15.00 3.04
C ALA A 16 -16.62 -14.74 3.57
N MET A 17 -15.91 -15.79 3.99
CA MET A 17 -14.46 -15.68 4.22
C MET A 17 -13.86 -15.19 2.89
N PRO A 18 -13.01 -14.15 2.87
CA PRO A 18 -12.31 -13.80 1.65
C PRO A 18 -11.47 -14.99 1.19
N CYS A 19 -11.40 -15.21 -0.12
CA CYS A 19 -10.54 -16.25 -0.65
C CYS A 19 -9.06 -15.85 -0.50
N LEU A 20 -8.14 -16.82 -0.56
CA LEU A 20 -6.70 -16.53 -0.41
C LEU A 20 -6.22 -15.47 -1.41
N GLY A 21 -6.66 -15.57 -2.68
CA GLY A 21 -6.31 -14.59 -3.70
C GLY A 21 -6.86 -13.18 -3.44
N GLU A 22 -8.02 -13.06 -2.78
CA GLU A 22 -8.54 -11.76 -2.34
C GLU A 22 -7.71 -11.16 -1.20
N ILE A 23 -7.20 -11.99 -0.29
CA ILE A 23 -6.31 -11.57 0.79
C ILE A 23 -4.97 -11.10 0.22
N GLU A 24 -4.36 -11.91 -0.65
CA GLU A 24 -3.10 -11.59 -1.33
C GLU A 24 -3.21 -10.31 -2.15
N GLY A 25 -4.29 -10.15 -2.92
CA GLY A 25 -4.53 -8.93 -3.69
C GLY A 25 -4.64 -7.68 -2.82
N ARG A 26 -5.29 -7.77 -1.66
CA ARG A 26 -5.37 -6.65 -0.71
C ARG A 26 -4.02 -6.34 -0.07
N LEU A 27 -3.23 -7.36 0.26
CA LEU A 27 -1.89 -7.18 0.82
C LEU A 27 -0.98 -6.44 -0.17
N LEU A 28 -0.97 -6.87 -1.43
CA LEU A 28 -0.14 -6.27 -2.48
C LEU A 28 -0.50 -4.80 -2.75
N VAL A 29 -1.80 -4.46 -2.73
CA VAL A 29 -2.25 -3.06 -2.87
C VAL A 29 -1.75 -2.21 -1.70
N LEU A 30 -1.86 -2.70 -0.47
CA LEU A 30 -1.36 -1.98 0.71
C LEU A 30 0.15 -1.79 0.67
N GLU A 31 0.89 -2.83 0.26
CA GLU A 31 2.35 -2.77 0.07
C GLU A 31 2.73 -1.73 -0.99
N THR A 32 2.07 -1.74 -2.14
CA THR A 32 2.32 -0.77 -3.22
C THR A 32 2.05 0.66 -2.77
N ILE A 33 0.94 0.88 -2.05
CA ILE A 33 0.61 2.21 -1.49
C ILE A 33 1.66 2.64 -0.46
N ALA A 34 2.08 1.74 0.42
CA ALA A 34 3.10 2.04 1.42
C ALA A 34 4.44 2.42 0.77
N LEU A 35 4.94 1.62 -0.17
CA LEU A 35 6.20 1.86 -0.88
C LEU A 35 6.17 3.11 -1.75
N THR A 36 5.01 3.55 -2.26
CA THR A 36 4.92 4.79 -3.04
C THR A 36 4.72 6.04 -2.19
N ALA A 37 3.96 5.95 -1.09
CA ALA A 37 3.62 7.10 -0.26
C ALA A 37 4.70 7.41 0.81
N LEU A 38 5.35 6.38 1.37
CA LEU A 38 6.35 6.56 2.43
C LEU A 38 7.58 7.35 1.97
N PRO A 39 8.17 7.11 0.78
CA PRO A 39 9.30 7.90 0.31
C PRO A 39 8.95 9.39 0.16
N ALA A 40 7.77 9.69 -0.38
CA ALA A 40 7.29 11.07 -0.50
C ALA A 40 7.12 11.75 0.87
N LEU A 41 6.60 11.03 1.86
CA LEU A 41 6.48 11.50 3.25
C LEU A 41 7.85 11.71 3.91
N TYR A 42 8.81 10.81 3.68
CA TYR A 42 10.17 10.94 4.22
C TYR A 42 10.93 12.12 3.62
N GLN A 43 10.76 12.38 2.32
CA GLN A 43 11.32 13.58 1.69
C GLN A 43 10.75 14.87 2.30
N ALA A 44 9.44 14.90 2.58
CA ALA A 44 8.78 16.06 3.19
C ALA A 44 9.13 16.26 4.68
N HIS A 45 9.40 15.19 5.44
CA HIS A 45 9.54 15.22 6.90
C HIS A 45 10.85 14.58 7.40
N LYS A 46 12.00 15.01 6.87
CA LYS A 46 13.33 14.48 7.22
C LYS A 46 13.66 14.45 8.72
N GLY A 47 13.10 15.37 9.52
CA GLY A 47 13.39 15.47 10.97
C GLY A 47 12.56 14.56 11.89
N ASP A 48 11.41 14.05 11.44
CA ASP A 48 10.46 13.30 12.29
C ASP A 48 10.49 11.78 12.06
N ARG A 49 11.40 11.30 11.20
CA ARG A 49 11.47 9.92 10.70
C ARG A 49 11.50 8.87 11.81
N ARG A 50 12.46 8.96 12.74
CA ARG A 50 12.59 8.03 13.88
C ARG A 50 11.32 7.96 14.75
N ARG A 51 10.63 9.10 14.91
CA ARG A 51 9.41 9.17 15.71
C ARG A 51 8.23 8.51 15.01
N VAL A 52 8.13 8.68 13.68
CA VAL A 52 7.13 7.99 12.86
C VAL A 52 7.36 6.48 12.87
N LEU A 53 8.59 6.02 12.68
CA LEU A 53 8.95 4.59 12.77
C LEU A 53 8.58 3.99 14.12
N ALA A 54 8.93 4.66 15.22
CA ALA A 54 8.59 4.20 16.57
C ALA A 54 7.08 4.08 16.79
N ARG A 55 6.30 5.01 16.21
CA ARG A 55 4.83 4.97 16.26
C ARG A 55 4.26 3.82 15.44
N ILE A 56 4.77 3.58 14.23
CA ILE A 56 4.34 2.47 13.37
C ILE A 56 4.60 1.14 14.07
N ARG A 57 5.81 0.94 14.60
CA ARG A 57 6.18 -0.29 15.33
C ARG A 57 5.26 -0.53 16.52
N ARG A 58 4.95 0.51 17.30
CA ARG A 58 4.03 0.40 18.43
C ARG A 58 2.62 0.05 17.96
N ALA A 59 2.12 0.72 16.91
CA ALA A 59 0.80 0.46 16.37
C ALA A 59 0.66 -0.98 15.85
N ILE A 60 1.68 -1.53 15.20
CA ILE A 60 1.70 -2.93 14.76
C ILE A 60 1.61 -3.86 15.96
N LYS A 61 2.47 -3.67 16.97
CA LYS A 61 2.45 -4.51 18.17
C LYS A 61 1.10 -4.47 18.87
N ASP A 62 0.52 -3.28 19.04
CA ASP A 62 -0.78 -3.09 19.68
C ASP A 62 -1.88 -3.80 18.85
N LYS A 63 -1.88 -3.64 17.51
CA LYS A 63 -2.85 -4.30 16.62
C LYS A 63 -2.73 -5.83 16.57
N CYS A 64 -1.51 -6.34 16.55
CA CYS A 64 -1.26 -7.78 16.57
C CYS A 64 -1.69 -8.41 17.91
N ASN A 65 -1.46 -7.70 19.02
CA ASN A 65 -1.95 -8.10 20.33
C ASN A 65 -3.49 -8.08 20.41
N ASP A 66 -4.14 -7.04 19.88
CA ASP A 66 -5.61 -6.96 19.80
C ASP A 66 -6.20 -8.12 18.99
N ALA A 67 -5.49 -8.54 17.94
CA ALA A 67 -5.85 -9.69 17.11
C ALA A 67 -5.51 -11.05 17.75
N LYS A 68 -4.91 -11.07 18.96
CA LYS A 68 -4.49 -12.28 19.69
C LYS A 68 -3.53 -13.17 18.91
N LEU A 69 -2.67 -12.56 18.09
CA LEU A 69 -1.63 -13.28 17.37
C LEU A 69 -0.58 -13.83 18.34
N SER A 70 0.09 -14.91 17.95
CA SER A 70 1.17 -15.45 18.77
C SER A 70 2.35 -14.46 18.78
N MET A 71 3.21 -14.54 19.80
CA MET A 71 4.41 -13.71 19.86
C MET A 71 5.29 -13.88 18.61
N SER A 72 5.40 -15.12 18.10
CA SER A 72 6.13 -15.41 16.86
C SER A 72 5.53 -14.69 15.65
N ASP A 73 4.20 -14.63 15.55
CA ASP A 73 3.53 -13.97 14.44
C ASP A 73 3.65 -12.44 14.56
N VAL A 74 3.62 -11.92 15.78
CA VAL A 74 3.84 -10.48 16.06
C VAL A 74 5.27 -10.08 15.67
N ASP A 75 6.26 -10.92 16.00
CA ASP A 75 7.66 -10.68 15.65
C ASP A 75 7.85 -10.74 14.12
N ALA A 76 7.28 -11.74 13.45
CA ALA A 76 7.31 -11.85 12.00
C ALA A 76 6.66 -10.63 11.30
N ALA A 77 5.47 -10.21 11.75
CA ALA A 77 4.79 -9.03 11.23
C ALA A 77 5.58 -7.73 11.47
N THR A 78 6.26 -7.64 12.62
CA THR A 78 7.09 -6.48 12.95
C THR A 78 8.34 -6.43 12.09
N CYS A 79 9.01 -7.57 11.86
CA CYS A 79 10.17 -7.65 10.96
C CYS A 79 9.79 -7.25 9.54
N TYR A 80 8.72 -7.83 8.98
CA TYR A 80 8.27 -7.48 7.63
C TYR A 80 7.96 -5.98 7.48
N ALA A 81 7.31 -5.38 8.47
CA ALA A 81 7.04 -3.95 8.44
C ALA A 81 8.32 -3.09 8.50
N MET A 82 9.34 -3.53 9.24
CA MET A 82 10.63 -2.83 9.28
C MET A 82 11.37 -2.93 7.94
N GLU A 83 11.37 -4.10 7.30
CA GLU A 83 11.95 -4.30 5.96
C GLU A 83 11.28 -3.38 4.92
N LEU A 84 9.95 -3.26 4.96
CA LEU A 84 9.20 -2.39 4.06
C LEU A 84 9.53 -0.91 4.28
N LEU A 85 9.71 -0.51 5.55
CA LEU A 85 10.11 0.86 5.91
C LEU A 85 11.54 1.17 5.49
N GLU A 86 12.46 0.23 5.64
CA GLU A 86 13.85 0.34 5.19
C GLU A 86 13.94 0.45 3.67
N THR A 87 13.22 -0.41 2.95
CA THR A 87 13.12 -0.36 1.48
C THR A 87 12.62 1.00 0.99
N ALA A 88 11.59 1.55 1.65
CA ALA A 88 11.08 2.88 1.33
C ALA A 88 12.09 4.00 1.65
N GLU A 89 12.96 3.83 2.66
CA GLU A 89 14.05 4.77 2.95
C GLU A 89 15.13 4.72 1.88
N GLU A 90 15.56 3.53 1.46
CA GLU A 90 16.56 3.36 0.40
C GLU A 90 16.13 4.03 -0.92
N GLN A 91 14.83 3.97 -1.25
CA GLN A 91 14.27 4.64 -2.42
C GLN A 91 14.37 6.17 -2.35
N VAL A 92 14.35 6.77 -1.15
CA VAL A 92 14.57 8.22 -1.00
C VAL A 92 16.02 8.60 -1.30
N ASP A 93 16.96 7.73 -0.92
CA ASP A 93 18.39 7.96 -1.12
C ASP A 93 18.83 7.71 -2.58
N LEU A 94 18.06 6.90 -3.32
CA LEU A 94 18.31 6.55 -4.72
C LEU A 94 17.69 7.50 -5.76
N GLU A 95 16.81 8.43 -5.37
CA GLU A 95 16.11 9.34 -6.30
C GLU A 95 16.76 10.74 -6.34
N PRO A 96 17.78 11.00 -7.18
CA PRO A 96 18.13 12.35 -7.57
C PRO A 96 17.09 12.87 -8.58
N GLN A 97 16.07 13.57 -8.07
CA GLN A 97 15.12 14.44 -8.80
C GLN A 97 14.88 14.10 -10.29
N ALA A 98 13.94 13.21 -10.58
CA ALA A 98 13.35 13.07 -11.91
C ALA A 98 11.86 13.47 -11.94
N SER A 99 11.49 14.59 -11.32
CA SER A 99 10.14 15.16 -11.47
C SER A 99 10.14 16.69 -11.34
N SER A 100 10.89 17.36 -12.21
CA SER A 100 10.57 18.73 -12.60
C SER A 100 10.67 18.87 -14.11
N LYS A 101 9.55 19.31 -14.71
CA LYS A 101 9.26 19.54 -16.14
C LYS A 101 8.67 18.35 -16.91
N ARG A 102 7.36 18.14 -16.76
CA ARG A 102 6.50 18.20 -17.95
C ARG A 102 5.49 19.33 -17.76
N GLN A 103 5.82 20.43 -18.43
CA GLN A 103 4.96 21.58 -18.63
C GLN A 103 3.69 21.14 -19.34
N GLU A 104 2.59 21.60 -18.77
CA GLU A 104 1.38 22.01 -19.44
C GLU A 104 1.67 22.58 -20.85
N LYS A 105 1.08 21.94 -21.87
CA LYS A 105 0.92 22.53 -23.21
C LYS A 105 -0.37 21.98 -23.82
N THR A 106 -1.50 22.58 -23.48
CA THR A 106 -2.59 22.77 -24.45
C THR A 106 -2.14 23.84 -25.45
N PRO A 107 -2.28 23.60 -26.76
CA PRO A 107 -3.44 24.12 -27.51
C PRO A 107 -3.98 23.07 -28.53
N GLU A 108 -5.30 22.90 -28.62
CA GLU A 108 -6.24 23.57 -29.54
C GLU A 108 -6.30 22.97 -30.97
N LYS A 109 -7.51 22.49 -31.32
CA LYS A 109 -8.08 22.20 -32.66
C LYS A 109 -7.58 20.99 -33.48
N CYS A 110 -8.43 19.95 -33.51
CA CYS A 110 -8.80 19.20 -34.72
C CYS A 110 -10.33 19.29 -34.83
N ALA A 111 -10.84 20.28 -35.56
CA ALA A 111 -11.36 20.11 -36.92
C ALA A 111 -12.70 19.34 -36.94
N GLU A 112 -13.79 20.11 -36.98
CA GLU A 112 -15.06 19.67 -37.57
C GLU A 112 -14.79 19.01 -38.92
N VAL A 113 -15.22 17.77 -39.09
CA VAL A 113 -15.50 17.22 -40.42
C VAL A 113 -16.97 16.82 -40.44
N HIS A 114 -17.69 17.65 -41.17
CA HIS A 114 -19.05 17.53 -41.68
C HIS A 114 -19.49 16.07 -41.91
N VAL A 115 -20.57 15.67 -41.24
CA VAL A 115 -21.40 14.54 -41.67
C VAL A 115 -22.38 15.10 -42.70
N GLN A 116 -22.28 14.65 -43.95
CA GLN A 116 -23.36 14.80 -44.91
C GLN A 116 -24.03 13.44 -45.14
N THR A 117 -25.34 13.51 -45.07
CA THR A 117 -26.40 12.52 -45.29
C THR A 117 -26.27 11.68 -46.55
#